data_AF-B8GJQ4-F1
#
_entry.id   AF-B8GJQ4-F1
#
_cell.length_a   1.000
_cell.length_b   1.000
_cell.length_c   1.000
_cell.angle_alpha   90.00
_cell.angle_beta   90.00
_cell.angle_gamma   90.00
#
_symmetry.space_group_name_H-M   'P 1'
#
loop_
_entity.id
_entity.type
_entity.pdbx_description
1 polymer ?
#
loop_
_entity_poly.entity_id
_entity_poly.type
_entity_poly.pdbx_seq_one_letter_code
_entity_poly.pdbx_strand_id
1 'polypeptide(L)'
;MICTHPISHSLERLIALTEQVLEIEITIKRLKETPYRGMLLDPYTYGTYEPVILVSTDYLGMLKDFVIAKHCLTLLLKGSAFNTGNLKVLSYNEESAYHGMKQIYLDILKEDSESGRKIETTKLIRILFQLYTHFYETCAEVPWDIVVNRWLYQHCPKMRKAQMYYLIKEGKRDMAALLQFKESLPKKFFVMNKAMFYARDLYLADALPSEDLMPVKNIPQMQKFDHLEVKEMLTTRWTKSSWYKTKLVGDQMKRILEENVLSDNENLKDAAYFTGIFNQGVAVTDLWCSFMHMENWFTWASPEVHRVTDGRKEEIETSALQEIFGDLI
;
A
#
# COMPACT_ATOMS: atom_id res chain seq x y z
N MET A 1 -21.73 1.99 -18.09
CA MET A 1 -20.46 1.28 -18.34
C MET A 1 -20.06 1.32 -19.82
N ILE A 2 -18.89 1.88 -20.11
CA ILE A 2 -18.23 1.76 -21.42
C ILE A 2 -17.14 0.67 -21.33
N CYS A 3 -17.46 -0.54 -21.78
CA CYS A 3 -16.51 -1.66 -21.88
C CYS A 3 -16.61 -2.34 -23.24
N THR A 4 -15.50 -2.40 -23.98
CA THR A 4 -15.45 -2.99 -25.33
C THR A 4 -15.19 -4.50 -25.34
N HIS A 5 -15.23 -5.16 -24.17
CA HIS A 5 -14.78 -6.54 -24.00
C HIS A 5 -15.66 -7.34 -23.03
N PRO A 6 -15.75 -8.67 -23.20
CA PRO A 6 -16.59 -9.51 -22.33
C PRO A 6 -16.02 -9.55 -20.91
N ILE A 7 -16.88 -9.33 -19.92
CA ILE A 7 -16.58 -9.43 -18.48
C ILE A 7 -17.52 -10.46 -17.83
N SER A 8 -17.14 -11.01 -16.67
CA SER A 8 -17.99 -11.96 -15.96
C SER A 8 -19.18 -11.25 -15.30
N HIS A 9 -20.30 -11.97 -15.17
CA HIS A 9 -21.49 -11.50 -14.45
C HIS A 9 -21.19 -11.05 -13.01
N SER A 10 -20.20 -11.66 -12.34
CA SER A 10 -19.79 -11.22 -11.01
C SER A 10 -19.19 -9.81 -11.02
N LEU A 11 -18.39 -9.50 -12.05
CA LEU A 11 -17.83 -8.16 -12.24
C LEU A 11 -18.92 -7.15 -12.67
N GLU A 12 -19.80 -7.55 -13.59
CA GLU A 12 -20.93 -6.70 -14.03
C GLU A 12 -21.79 -6.24 -12.85
N ARG A 13 -22.08 -7.14 -11.91
CA ARG A 13 -22.83 -6.79 -10.68
C ARG A 13 -22.11 -5.77 -9.80
N LEU A 14 -20.79 -5.91 -9.64
CA LEU A 14 -20.00 -4.97 -8.85
C LEU A 14 -19.92 -3.60 -9.53
N ILE A 15 -19.75 -3.57 -10.85
CA ILE A 15 -19.77 -2.34 -11.65
C ILE A 15 -21.14 -1.68 -11.53
N ALA A 16 -22.23 -2.41 -11.75
CA ALA A 16 -23.59 -1.88 -11.64
C ALA A 16 -23.89 -1.34 -10.24
N LEU A 17 -23.46 -2.03 -9.18
CA LEU A 17 -23.56 -1.53 -7.80
C LEU A 17 -22.79 -0.22 -7.64
N THR A 18 -21.57 -0.14 -8.19
CA THR A 18 -20.72 1.04 -8.07
C THR A 18 -21.32 2.24 -8.83
N GLU A 19 -21.75 2.02 -10.06
CA GLU A 19 -22.42 3.02 -10.90
C GLU A 19 -23.72 3.51 -10.23
N GLN A 20 -24.50 2.61 -9.59
CA GLN A 20 -25.72 2.96 -8.88
C GLN A 20 -25.45 3.77 -7.60
N VAL A 21 -24.51 3.34 -6.76
CA VAL A 21 -24.22 4.00 -5.46
C VAL A 21 -23.57 5.36 -5.65
N LEU A 22 -22.75 5.51 -6.69
CA LEU A 22 -22.02 6.74 -6.96
C LEU A 22 -22.66 7.64 -8.01
N GLU A 23 -23.70 7.17 -8.71
CA GLU A 23 -24.36 7.88 -9.81
C GLU A 23 -23.39 8.32 -10.92
N ILE A 24 -22.48 7.41 -11.30
CA ILE A 24 -21.43 7.63 -12.30
C ILE A 24 -21.45 6.55 -13.39
N GLU A 25 -20.70 6.80 -14.46
CA GLU A 25 -20.35 5.78 -15.45
C GLU A 25 -18.86 5.43 -15.38
N ILE A 26 -18.55 4.13 -15.39
CA ILE A 26 -17.17 3.63 -15.37
C ILE A 26 -16.71 3.30 -16.79
N THR A 27 -15.54 3.85 -17.17
CA THR A 27 -14.86 3.51 -18.41
C THR A 27 -13.74 2.51 -18.16
N ILE A 28 -13.71 1.39 -18.89
CA ILE A 28 -12.67 0.36 -18.77
C ILE A 28 -11.86 0.32 -20.07
N LYS A 29 -10.55 0.56 -19.98
CA LYS A 29 -9.62 0.48 -21.13
C LYS A 29 -8.53 -0.55 -20.89
N ARG A 30 -8.09 -1.18 -21.98
CA ARG A 30 -6.96 -2.11 -21.97
C ARG A 30 -5.79 -1.54 -22.74
N LEU A 31 -4.64 -1.38 -22.09
CA LEU A 31 -3.42 -0.86 -22.70
C LEU A 31 -2.25 -1.78 -22.37
N LYS A 32 -1.32 -1.96 -23.32
CA LYS A 32 -0.17 -2.86 -23.12
C LYS A 32 0.78 -2.35 -22.04
N GLU A 33 0.94 -1.04 -21.94
CA GLU A 33 1.86 -0.37 -21.02
C GLU A 33 1.31 -0.24 -19.59
N THR A 34 0.08 -0.69 -19.34
CA THR A 34 -0.49 -0.63 -17.98
C THR A 34 0.30 -1.51 -17.01
N PRO A 35 0.65 -1.00 -15.82
CA PRO A 35 1.30 -1.78 -14.78
C PRO A 35 0.54 -3.07 -14.41
N TYR A 36 1.26 -4.03 -13.83
CA TYR A 36 0.66 -5.28 -13.36
C TYR A 36 -0.50 -5.05 -12.39
N ARG A 37 -0.42 -4.04 -11.51
CA ARG A 37 -1.52 -3.77 -10.58
C ARG A 37 -2.77 -3.18 -11.23
N GLY A 38 -2.73 -2.85 -12.52
CA GLY A 38 -3.70 -1.96 -13.16
C GLY A 38 -3.50 -0.51 -12.71
N MET A 39 -4.36 0.39 -13.18
CA MET A 39 -4.38 1.78 -12.75
C MET A 39 -5.82 2.27 -12.67
N LEU A 40 -6.13 3.05 -11.64
CA LEU A 40 -7.39 3.76 -11.50
C LEU A 40 -7.12 5.26 -11.64
N LEU A 41 -7.76 5.89 -12.62
CA LEU A 41 -7.80 7.33 -12.77
C LEU A 41 -9.19 7.80 -12.34
N ASP A 42 -9.31 8.27 -11.10
CA ASP A 42 -10.60 8.64 -10.51
C ASP A 42 -10.74 10.15 -10.21
N PRO A 43 -11.98 10.69 -10.25
CA PRO A 43 -12.27 12.08 -9.90
C PRO A 43 -11.85 12.45 -8.47
N TYR A 44 -11.91 11.48 -7.56
CA TYR A 44 -11.72 11.65 -6.13
C TYR A 44 -10.25 11.81 -5.72
N THR A 45 -9.31 11.40 -6.57
CA THR A 45 -7.86 11.47 -6.34
C THR A 45 -7.22 12.45 -7.31
N TYR A 46 -7.51 12.29 -8.60
CA TYR A 46 -6.83 13.02 -9.68
C TYR A 46 -7.67 14.15 -10.27
N GLY A 47 -8.93 14.30 -9.88
CA GLY A 47 -9.80 15.35 -10.41
C GLY A 47 -10.17 15.15 -11.88
N THR A 48 -10.16 13.90 -12.37
CA THR A 48 -10.66 13.58 -13.70
C THR A 48 -12.18 13.76 -13.77
N TYR A 49 -12.71 14.02 -14.97
CA TYR A 49 -14.16 14.13 -15.18
C TYR A 49 -14.87 12.79 -15.02
N GLU A 50 -14.25 11.73 -15.54
CA GLU A 50 -14.80 10.38 -15.51
C GLU A 50 -13.79 9.41 -14.90
N PRO A 51 -14.25 8.37 -14.19
CA PRO A 51 -13.40 7.32 -13.69
C PRO A 51 -13.00 6.35 -14.81
N VAL A 52 -11.69 6.16 -14.97
CA VAL A 52 -11.11 5.25 -15.95
C VAL A 52 -10.30 4.16 -15.25
N ILE A 53 -10.66 2.90 -15.48
CA ILE A 53 -9.90 1.74 -15.03
C ILE A 53 -9.06 1.22 -16.20
N LEU A 54 -7.74 1.26 -16.04
CA LEU A 54 -6.77 0.73 -16.99
C LEU A 54 -6.29 -0.65 -16.55
N VAL A 55 -6.30 -1.61 -17.49
CA VAL A 55 -5.84 -2.98 -17.25
C VAL A 55 -4.91 -3.44 -18.37
N SER A 56 -3.86 -4.18 -18.03
CA SER A 56 -2.94 -4.71 -19.04
C SER A 56 -3.66 -5.60 -20.07
N THR A 57 -3.27 -5.49 -21.33
CA THR A 57 -3.70 -6.42 -22.40
C THR A 57 -3.23 -7.85 -22.15
N ASP A 58 -2.20 -8.04 -21.33
CA ASP A 58 -1.64 -9.36 -21.02
C ASP A 58 -2.53 -10.16 -20.05
N TYR A 59 -3.46 -9.49 -19.37
CA TYR A 59 -4.41 -10.15 -18.51
C TYR A 59 -5.58 -10.75 -19.29
N LEU A 60 -5.77 -12.05 -19.10
CA LEU A 60 -6.83 -12.83 -19.73
C LEU A 60 -7.75 -13.45 -18.69
N GLY A 61 -9.01 -13.72 -19.09
CA GLY A 61 -10.00 -14.39 -18.27
C GLY A 61 -10.23 -13.72 -16.92
N MET A 62 -10.31 -14.54 -15.87
CA MET A 62 -10.63 -14.08 -14.51
C MET A 62 -9.57 -13.18 -13.87
N LEU A 63 -8.32 -13.20 -14.35
CA LEU A 63 -7.27 -12.34 -13.81
C LEU A 63 -7.52 -10.88 -14.19
N LYS A 64 -7.94 -10.63 -15.43
CA LYS A 64 -8.39 -9.31 -15.89
C LYS A 64 -9.58 -8.85 -15.05
N ASP A 65 -10.58 -9.70 -14.89
CA ASP A 65 -11.80 -9.37 -14.14
C ASP A 65 -11.51 -9.03 -12.68
N PHE A 66 -10.59 -9.77 -12.04
CA PHE A 66 -10.17 -9.51 -10.67
C PHE A 66 -9.48 -8.14 -10.53
N VAL A 67 -8.57 -7.79 -11.46
CA VAL A 67 -7.88 -6.48 -11.43
C VAL A 67 -8.88 -5.33 -11.63
N ILE A 68 -9.87 -5.50 -12.51
CA ILE A 68 -10.95 -4.51 -12.66
C ILE A 68 -11.76 -4.43 -11.35
N ALA A 69 -12.12 -5.56 -10.74
CA ALA A 69 -12.89 -5.60 -9.51
C ALA A 69 -12.18 -4.88 -8.35
N LYS A 70 -10.85 -5.05 -8.22
CA LYS A 70 -10.01 -4.33 -7.26
C LYS A 70 -10.15 -2.82 -7.40
N HIS A 71 -9.94 -2.29 -8.61
CA HIS A 71 -10.06 -0.84 -8.86
C HIS A 71 -11.48 -0.33 -8.76
N CYS A 72 -12.47 -1.12 -9.17
CA CYS A 72 -13.89 -0.79 -9.04
C CYS A 72 -14.29 -0.64 -7.58
N LEU A 73 -13.85 -1.56 -6.70
CA LEU A 73 -14.11 -1.43 -5.27
C LEU A 73 -13.34 -0.25 -4.66
N THR A 74 -12.08 -0.02 -5.02
CA THR A 74 -11.34 1.17 -4.56
C THR A 74 -12.07 2.47 -4.93
N LEU A 75 -12.60 2.56 -6.16
CA LEU A 75 -13.42 3.68 -6.61
C LEU A 75 -14.69 3.82 -5.76
N LEU A 76 -15.40 2.71 -5.51
CA LEU A 76 -16.60 2.68 -4.67
C LEU A 76 -16.33 3.19 -3.26
N LEU A 77 -15.23 2.76 -2.63
CA LEU A 77 -14.84 3.21 -1.29
C LEU A 77 -14.57 4.72 -1.26
N LYS A 78 -13.75 5.22 -2.19
CA LYS A 78 -13.40 6.66 -2.27
C LYS A 78 -14.62 7.53 -2.58
N GLY A 79 -15.43 7.12 -3.56
CA GLY A 79 -16.62 7.87 -3.96
C GLY A 79 -17.69 7.88 -2.87
N SER A 80 -17.84 6.79 -2.13
CA SER A 80 -18.78 6.75 -1.01
C SER A 80 -18.33 7.67 0.13
N ALA A 81 -17.03 7.68 0.44
CA ALA A 81 -16.45 8.62 1.40
C ALA A 81 -16.61 10.07 0.93
N PHE A 82 -16.53 10.34 -0.38
CA PHE A 82 -16.76 11.67 -0.94
C PHE A 82 -18.23 12.11 -0.75
N ASN A 83 -19.17 11.25 -1.13
CA ASN A 83 -20.61 11.52 -1.02
C ASN A 83 -21.06 11.76 0.43
N THR A 84 -20.36 11.18 1.41
CA THR A 84 -20.61 11.41 2.84
C THR A 84 -19.80 12.54 3.46
N GLY A 85 -18.97 13.25 2.67
CA GLY A 85 -18.14 14.36 3.14
C GLY A 85 -16.91 13.94 3.96
N ASN A 86 -16.58 12.66 3.99
CA ASN A 86 -15.50 12.08 4.79
C ASN A 86 -14.24 11.74 3.98
N LEU A 87 -14.23 11.98 2.66
CA LEU A 87 -13.07 11.66 1.84
C LEU A 87 -11.86 12.50 2.25
N LYS A 88 -10.81 11.80 2.67
CA LYS A 88 -9.47 12.34 2.81
C LYS A 88 -8.49 11.48 2.06
N VAL A 89 -7.48 12.10 1.48
CA VAL A 89 -6.40 11.42 0.75
C VAL A 89 -5.11 11.64 1.54
N LEU A 90 -4.31 10.58 1.68
CA LEU A 90 -3.00 10.71 2.29
C LEU A 90 -2.18 11.67 1.43
N SER A 91 -1.55 12.65 2.05
CA SER A 91 -0.75 13.66 1.38
C SER A 91 0.39 14.11 2.31
N TYR A 92 1.09 15.16 1.91
CA TYR A 92 2.17 15.77 2.67
C TYR A 92 2.30 17.24 2.29
N ASN A 93 3.08 17.99 3.07
CA ASN A 93 3.46 19.37 2.81
C ASN A 93 4.96 19.54 3.07
N GLU A 94 5.46 20.78 2.96
CA GLU A 94 6.87 21.11 3.19
C GLU A 94 7.35 20.71 4.59
N GLU A 95 6.56 21.01 5.63
CA GLU A 95 6.88 20.69 7.02
C GLU A 95 6.94 19.17 7.27
N SER A 96 5.96 18.42 6.78
CA SER A 96 5.91 16.97 6.96
C SER A 96 7.00 16.24 6.15
N ALA A 97 7.31 16.75 4.94
CA ALA A 97 8.43 16.27 4.14
C ALA A 97 9.77 16.53 4.83
N TYR A 98 9.98 17.73 5.36
CA TYR A 98 11.16 18.07 6.17
C TYR A 98 11.31 17.12 7.35
N HIS A 99 10.27 16.94 8.17
CA HIS A 99 10.31 16.06 9.33
C HIS A 99 10.63 14.61 8.95
N GLY A 100 9.98 14.10 7.89
CA GLY A 100 10.23 12.76 7.38
C GLY A 100 11.66 12.58 6.89
N MET A 101 12.12 13.48 6.03
CA MET A 101 13.47 13.43 5.45
C MET A 101 14.56 13.62 6.51
N LYS A 102 14.36 14.51 7.48
CA LYS A 102 15.28 14.71 8.60
C LYS A 102 15.38 13.45 9.47
N GLN A 103 14.26 12.80 9.77
CA GLN A 103 14.26 11.55 10.53
C GLN A 103 15.02 10.45 9.76
N ILE A 104 14.80 10.33 8.44
CA ILE A 104 15.54 9.42 7.57
C ILE A 104 17.04 9.71 7.62
N TYR A 105 17.42 10.97 7.49
CA TYR A 105 18.81 11.41 7.54
C TYR A 105 19.48 11.05 8.87
N LEU A 106 18.85 11.35 10.01
CA LEU A 106 19.37 11.03 11.34
C LEU A 106 19.52 9.51 11.55
N ASP A 107 18.56 8.72 11.07
CA ASP A 107 18.63 7.26 11.16
C ASP A 107 19.78 6.70 10.29
N ILE A 108 20.04 7.28 9.11
CA ILE A 108 21.20 6.95 8.28
C ILE A 108 22.50 7.24 9.03
N LEU A 109 22.65 8.46 9.57
CA LEU A 109 23.87 8.86 10.29
C LEU A 109 24.16 7.95 11.49
N LYS A 110 23.11 7.54 12.21
CA LYS A 110 23.24 6.60 13.32
C LYS A 110 23.78 5.26 12.85
N GLU A 111 23.23 4.70 11.77
CA GLU A 111 23.69 3.42 11.24
C GLU A 111 25.09 3.49 10.62
N ASP A 112 25.45 4.60 9.97
CA ASP A 112 26.80 4.85 9.48
C ASP A 112 27.82 4.88 10.64
N SER A 113 27.45 5.48 11.78
CA SER A 113 28.29 5.53 12.98
C SER A 113 28.49 4.16 13.64
N GLU A 114 27.45 3.31 13.63
CA GLU A 114 27.48 1.98 14.23
C GLU A 114 28.18 0.94 13.34
N SER A 115 28.04 1.06 12.01
CA SER A 115 28.54 0.09 11.03
C SER A 115 29.92 0.43 10.45
N GLY A 116 30.35 1.69 10.56
CA GLY A 116 31.56 2.21 9.94
C GLY A 116 31.48 2.34 8.41
N ARG A 117 30.32 2.07 7.80
CA ARG A 117 30.09 2.25 6.37
C ARG A 117 29.46 3.63 6.16
N LYS A 118 30.20 4.56 5.58
CA LYS A 118 29.68 5.90 5.29
C LYS A 118 29.01 5.93 3.92
N ILE A 119 27.79 6.43 3.85
CA ILE A 119 27.15 6.77 2.57
C ILE A 119 27.73 8.11 2.08
N GLU A 120 28.06 8.18 0.79
CA GLU A 120 28.51 9.43 0.17
C GLU A 120 27.41 10.50 0.23
N THR A 121 27.75 11.74 0.60
CA THR A 121 26.81 12.86 0.75
C THR A 121 25.93 13.08 -0.46
N THR A 122 26.49 13.02 -1.68
CA THR A 122 25.73 13.17 -2.94
C THR A 122 24.63 12.10 -3.10
N LYS A 123 24.94 10.86 -2.70
CA LYS A 123 24.00 9.74 -2.74
C LYS A 123 22.98 9.84 -1.61
N LEU A 124 23.40 10.34 -0.45
CA LEU A 124 22.54 10.59 0.70
C LEU A 124 21.46 11.61 0.36
N ILE A 125 21.81 12.77 -0.20
CA ILE A 125 20.85 13.81 -0.60
C ILE A 125 19.77 13.22 -1.53
N ARG A 126 20.19 12.46 -2.55
CA ARG A 126 19.26 11.85 -3.53
C ARG A 126 18.33 10.79 -2.94
N ILE A 127 18.77 10.05 -1.91
CA ILE A 127 17.99 8.92 -1.39
C ILE A 127 16.93 9.33 -0.36
N LEU A 128 17.09 10.49 0.30
CA LEU A 128 16.17 10.93 1.36
C LEU A 128 14.73 11.08 0.86
N PHE A 129 14.54 11.88 -0.19
CA PHE A 129 13.20 12.14 -0.71
C PHE A 129 12.60 10.92 -1.41
N GLN A 130 13.44 10.10 -2.06
CA GLN A 130 13.02 8.83 -2.65
C GLN A 130 12.50 7.86 -1.60
N LEU A 131 13.19 7.73 -0.46
CA LEU A 131 12.73 6.88 0.65
C LEU A 131 11.45 7.41 1.27
N TYR A 132 11.39 8.72 1.52
CA TYR A 132 10.20 9.37 2.03
C TYR A 132 8.97 9.12 1.14
N THR A 133 9.11 9.38 -0.16
CA THR A 133 8.06 9.14 -1.17
C THR A 133 7.68 7.66 -1.25
N HIS A 134 8.64 6.75 -1.14
CA HIS A 134 8.35 5.32 -1.17
C HIS A 134 7.49 4.87 0.03
N PHE A 135 7.77 5.40 1.23
CA PHE A 135 6.92 5.14 2.40
C PHE A 135 5.54 5.76 2.24
N TYR A 136 5.47 6.98 1.71
CA TYR A 136 4.21 7.64 1.40
C TYR A 136 3.34 6.79 0.48
N GLU A 137 3.86 6.35 -0.67
CA GLU A 137 3.15 5.52 -1.64
C GLU A 137 2.70 4.19 -1.00
N THR A 138 3.57 3.57 -0.20
CA THR A 138 3.24 2.29 0.46
C THR A 138 2.11 2.47 1.49
N CYS A 139 2.15 3.53 2.30
CA CYS A 139 1.11 3.83 3.29
C CYS A 139 -0.20 4.30 2.62
N ALA A 140 -0.11 4.90 1.43
CA ALA A 140 -1.26 5.32 0.63
C ALA A 140 -1.97 4.17 -0.10
N GLU A 141 -1.34 2.99 -0.24
CA GLU A 141 -1.89 1.89 -1.03
C GLU A 141 -2.18 0.62 -0.20
N VAL A 142 -1.22 0.15 0.60
CA VAL A 142 -1.29 -1.18 1.23
C VAL A 142 -2.51 -1.36 2.16
N PRO A 143 -2.87 -0.40 3.01
CA PRO A 143 -4.06 -0.52 3.86
C PRO A 143 -5.36 -0.73 3.09
N TRP A 144 -5.55 -0.02 1.96
CA TRP A 144 -6.72 -0.20 1.10
C TRP A 144 -6.67 -1.52 0.33
N ASP A 145 -5.49 -1.96 -0.10
CA ASP A 145 -5.32 -3.25 -0.77
C ASP A 145 -5.78 -4.41 0.13
N ILE A 146 -5.53 -4.35 1.44
CA ILE A 146 -6.00 -5.34 2.42
C ILE A 146 -7.53 -5.41 2.46
N VAL A 147 -8.19 -4.27 2.70
CA VAL A 147 -9.65 -4.23 2.87
C VAL A 147 -10.37 -4.61 1.57
N VAL A 148 -9.84 -4.16 0.42
CA VAL A 148 -10.39 -4.48 -0.91
C VAL A 148 -10.28 -5.96 -1.21
N ASN A 149 -9.11 -6.57 -0.99
CA ASN A 149 -8.93 -8.00 -1.24
C ASN A 149 -9.84 -8.85 -0.34
N ARG A 150 -9.92 -8.52 0.94
CA ARG A 150 -10.79 -9.22 1.87
C ARG A 150 -12.25 -9.18 1.44
N TRP A 151 -12.75 -7.99 1.08
CA TRP A 151 -14.14 -7.82 0.64
C TRP A 151 -14.42 -8.59 -0.66
N LEU A 152 -13.52 -8.51 -1.65
CA LEU A 152 -13.67 -9.24 -2.91
C LEU A 152 -13.67 -10.76 -2.70
N TYR A 153 -12.86 -11.28 -1.78
CA TYR A 153 -12.86 -12.71 -1.48
C TYR A 153 -14.22 -13.18 -0.93
N GLN A 154 -14.82 -12.38 -0.04
CA GLN A 154 -16.11 -12.66 0.57
C GLN A 154 -17.25 -12.59 -0.47
N HIS A 155 -17.22 -11.60 -1.36
CA HIS A 155 -18.37 -11.27 -2.21
C HIS A 155 -18.26 -11.69 -3.67
N CYS A 156 -17.06 -11.99 -4.17
CA CYS A 156 -16.80 -12.35 -5.55
C CYS A 156 -16.17 -13.74 -5.65
N PRO A 157 -16.87 -14.82 -5.24
CA PRO A 157 -16.30 -16.17 -5.13
C PRO A 157 -15.71 -16.70 -6.45
N LYS A 158 -16.27 -16.30 -7.59
CA LYS A 158 -15.78 -16.69 -8.92
C LYS A 158 -14.36 -16.18 -9.24
N MET A 159 -13.90 -15.12 -8.55
CA MET A 159 -12.59 -14.51 -8.76
C MET A 159 -11.51 -15.01 -7.80
N ARG A 160 -11.85 -15.81 -6.77
CA ARG A 160 -10.90 -16.22 -5.71
C ARG A 160 -9.61 -16.84 -6.24
N LYS A 161 -9.68 -17.73 -7.24
CA LYS A 161 -8.48 -18.35 -7.83
C LYS A 161 -7.57 -17.32 -8.51
N ALA A 162 -8.17 -16.36 -9.22
CA ALA A 162 -7.43 -15.29 -9.87
C ALA A 162 -6.83 -14.31 -8.85
N GLN A 163 -7.58 -14.01 -7.79
CA GLN A 163 -7.11 -13.24 -6.64
C GLN A 163 -5.90 -13.90 -5.98
N MET A 164 -5.96 -15.20 -5.66
CA MET A 164 -4.84 -15.92 -5.04
C MET A 164 -3.59 -15.84 -5.92
N TYR A 165 -3.74 -16.12 -7.21
CA TYR A 165 -2.65 -16.04 -8.16
C TYR A 165 -2.02 -14.64 -8.24
N TYR A 166 -2.87 -13.60 -8.25
CA TYR A 166 -2.44 -12.22 -8.25
C TYR A 166 -1.64 -11.87 -6.98
N LEU A 167 -2.21 -12.16 -5.81
CA LEU A 167 -1.60 -11.86 -4.51
C LEU A 167 -0.26 -12.58 -4.31
N ILE A 168 -0.15 -13.86 -4.70
CA ILE A 168 1.13 -14.60 -4.63
C ILE A 168 2.22 -13.93 -5.48
N LYS A 169 1.85 -13.46 -6.68
CA LYS A 169 2.79 -12.79 -7.58
C LYS A 169 3.16 -11.40 -7.09
N GLU A 170 2.19 -10.65 -6.57
CA GLU A 170 2.40 -9.32 -6.02
C GLU A 170 3.25 -9.37 -4.75
N GLY A 171 2.93 -10.23 -3.78
CA GLY A 171 3.73 -10.43 -2.57
C GLY A 171 5.19 -10.75 -2.85
N LYS A 172 5.46 -11.63 -3.83
CA LYS A 172 6.84 -11.91 -4.28
C LYS A 172 7.54 -10.68 -4.86
N ARG A 173 6.84 -9.84 -5.63
CA ARG A 173 7.41 -8.61 -6.21
C ARG A 173 7.68 -7.56 -5.14
N ASP A 174 6.76 -7.39 -4.21
CA ASP A 174 6.87 -6.39 -3.14
C ASP A 174 7.98 -6.74 -2.16
N MET A 175 8.13 -8.03 -1.83
CA MET A 175 9.21 -8.52 -0.99
C MET A 175 10.56 -8.51 -1.72
N ALA A 176 10.56 -8.62 -3.05
CA ALA A 176 11.76 -8.46 -3.88
C ALA A 176 12.16 -6.99 -4.13
N ALA A 177 11.21 -6.06 -4.02
CA ALA A 177 11.48 -4.64 -4.16
C ALA A 177 12.53 -4.19 -3.14
N LEU A 178 13.40 -3.25 -3.51
CA LEU A 178 14.48 -2.74 -2.67
C LEU A 178 15.56 -3.75 -2.24
N LEU A 179 15.50 -5.04 -2.63
CA LEU A 179 16.55 -6.00 -2.29
C LEU A 179 17.92 -5.61 -2.84
N GLN A 180 17.94 -5.07 -4.05
CA GLN A 180 19.16 -4.55 -4.67
C GLN A 180 19.78 -3.39 -3.89
N PHE A 181 18.99 -2.70 -3.07
CA PHE A 181 19.44 -1.58 -2.24
C PHE A 181 19.60 -1.95 -0.77
N LYS A 182 19.39 -3.22 -0.39
CA LYS A 182 19.42 -3.66 1.01
C LYS A 182 20.70 -3.29 1.75
N GLU A 183 21.85 -3.25 1.07
CA GLU A 183 23.13 -2.90 1.68
C GLU A 183 23.37 -1.38 1.76
N SER A 184 22.63 -0.59 0.99
CA SER A 184 22.71 0.88 0.98
C SER A 184 21.59 1.54 1.79
N LEU A 185 20.49 0.84 2.02
CA LEU A 185 19.36 1.35 2.79
C LEU A 185 19.58 1.09 4.27
N PRO A 186 19.23 2.05 5.14
CA PRO A 186 19.19 1.80 6.56
C PRO A 186 18.30 0.61 6.86
N LYS A 187 18.80 -0.26 7.74
CA LYS A 187 18.14 -1.48 8.13
C LYS A 187 16.75 -1.21 8.70
N LYS A 188 16.55 -0.09 9.41
CA LYS A 188 15.23 0.33 9.93
C LYS A 188 14.21 0.45 8.80
N PHE A 189 14.53 1.19 7.74
CA PHE A 189 13.62 1.42 6.62
C PHE A 189 13.38 0.15 5.80
N PHE A 190 14.42 -0.64 5.57
CA PHE A 190 14.24 -1.95 4.94
C PHE A 190 13.25 -2.82 5.74
N VAL A 191 13.42 -2.88 7.07
CA VAL A 191 12.58 -3.69 7.96
C VAL A 191 11.14 -3.21 7.94
N MET A 192 10.91 -1.90 8.13
CA MET A 192 9.58 -1.29 8.19
C MET A 192 8.81 -1.46 6.88
N ASN A 193 9.46 -1.18 5.74
CA ASN A 193 8.85 -1.35 4.42
C ASN A 193 8.40 -2.80 4.18
N LYS A 194 9.30 -3.76 4.43
CA LYS A 194 9.00 -5.18 4.22
C LYS A 194 7.99 -5.72 5.22
N ALA A 195 7.93 -5.15 6.43
CA ALA A 195 6.98 -5.55 7.46
C ALA A 195 5.53 -5.24 7.05
N MET A 196 5.27 -4.13 6.36
CA MET A 196 3.94 -3.80 5.85
C MET A 196 3.44 -4.85 4.84
N PHE A 197 4.28 -5.23 3.87
CA PHE A 197 3.94 -6.27 2.89
C PHE A 197 3.80 -7.65 3.55
N TYR A 198 4.68 -7.98 4.49
CA TYR A 198 4.58 -9.20 5.28
C TYR A 198 3.26 -9.27 6.06
N ALA A 199 2.87 -8.17 6.72
CA ALA A 199 1.65 -8.08 7.49
C ALA A 199 0.40 -8.22 6.60
N ARG A 200 0.39 -7.56 5.44
CA ARG A 200 -0.66 -7.73 4.42
C ARG A 200 -0.80 -9.20 4.04
N ASP A 201 0.29 -9.81 3.56
CA ASP A 201 0.25 -11.16 3.02
C ASP A 201 -0.13 -12.19 4.09
N LEU A 202 0.38 -12.04 5.32
CA LEU A 202 0.05 -12.91 6.45
C LEU A 202 -1.40 -12.74 6.91
N TYR A 203 -1.91 -11.51 7.00
CA TYR A 203 -3.32 -11.26 7.32
C TYR A 203 -4.25 -11.82 6.24
N LEU A 204 -3.91 -11.61 4.96
CA LEU A 204 -4.71 -12.14 3.85
C LEU A 204 -4.64 -13.66 3.77
N ALA A 205 -3.53 -14.30 4.15
CA ALA A 205 -3.44 -15.75 4.24
C ALA A 205 -4.49 -16.33 5.21
N ASP A 206 -4.70 -15.67 6.36
CA ASP A 206 -5.71 -16.07 7.35
C ASP A 206 -7.13 -15.72 6.91
N ALA A 207 -7.34 -14.52 6.34
CA ALA A 207 -8.66 -14.04 5.94
C ALA A 207 -9.20 -14.73 4.68
N LEU A 208 -8.32 -15.18 3.77
CA LEU A 208 -8.66 -15.82 2.49
C LEU A 208 -8.45 -17.36 2.54
N PRO A 209 -8.46 -17.93 3.75
CA PRO A 209 -7.78 -19.16 4.18
C PRO A 209 -6.91 -19.86 3.13
N SER A 210 -5.71 -19.32 2.86
CA SER A 210 -4.78 -19.87 1.87
C SER A 210 -3.36 -19.94 2.41
N GLU A 211 -2.85 -21.16 2.60
CA GLU A 211 -1.47 -21.38 3.03
C GLU A 211 -0.44 -20.89 2.00
N ASP A 212 -0.81 -20.84 0.71
CA ASP A 212 0.07 -20.38 -0.37
C ASP A 212 0.36 -18.86 -0.27
N LEU A 213 -0.44 -18.11 0.48
CA LEU A 213 -0.20 -16.70 0.78
C LEU A 213 0.73 -16.48 1.97
N MET A 214 0.96 -17.50 2.80
CA MET A 214 1.81 -17.37 3.99
C MET A 214 3.21 -16.92 3.59
N PRO A 215 3.70 -15.76 4.07
CA PRO A 215 5.01 -15.24 3.68
C PRO A 215 6.16 -16.19 3.95
N VAL A 216 6.06 -16.96 5.04
CA VAL A 216 7.08 -17.95 5.43
C VAL A 216 7.10 -19.15 4.49
N LYS A 217 6.05 -19.42 3.73
CA LYS A 217 6.02 -20.48 2.71
C LYS A 217 6.40 -19.93 1.33
N ASN A 218 5.87 -18.78 0.95
CA ASN A 218 5.93 -18.28 -0.43
C ASN A 218 7.08 -17.30 -0.73
N ILE A 219 7.71 -16.68 0.28
CA ILE A 219 8.84 -15.76 0.13
C ILE A 219 10.14 -16.49 0.44
N PRO A 220 11.06 -16.68 -0.54
CA PRO A 220 12.31 -17.43 -0.34
C PRO A 220 13.15 -16.97 0.86
N GLN A 221 13.21 -15.66 1.11
CA GLN A 221 14.00 -15.10 2.20
C GLN A 221 13.41 -15.38 3.59
N MET A 222 12.12 -15.75 3.65
CA MET A 222 11.37 -16.00 4.87
C MET A 222 11.22 -17.50 5.20
N GLN A 223 11.45 -18.40 4.23
CA GLN A 223 11.31 -19.86 4.38
C GLN A 223 12.11 -20.44 5.54
N LYS A 224 13.29 -19.89 5.81
CA LYS A 224 14.11 -20.31 6.95
C LYS A 224 13.50 -20.00 8.33
N PHE A 225 12.42 -19.22 8.38
CA PHE A 225 11.67 -18.89 9.61
C PHE A 225 10.38 -19.67 9.74
N ASP A 226 10.07 -20.55 8.79
CA ASP A 226 8.98 -21.49 8.95
C ASP A 226 9.31 -22.46 10.10
N HIS A 227 8.35 -22.63 11.01
CA HIS A 227 8.48 -23.48 12.21
C HIS A 227 9.65 -23.15 13.17
N LEU A 228 10.31 -22.00 13.05
CA LEU A 228 11.39 -21.61 13.97
C LEU A 228 10.81 -21.31 15.36
N GLU A 229 11.30 -21.99 16.41
CA GLU A 229 10.84 -21.74 17.78
C GLU A 229 11.28 -20.36 18.28
N VAL A 230 10.46 -19.73 19.13
CA VAL A 230 10.76 -18.41 19.71
C VAL A 230 12.10 -18.39 20.45
N LYS A 231 12.47 -19.48 21.13
CA LYS A 231 13.76 -19.60 21.83
C LYS A 231 14.94 -19.61 20.85
N GLU A 232 14.80 -20.32 19.74
CA GLU A 232 15.84 -20.38 18.69
C GLU A 232 15.99 -19.02 18.00
N MET A 233 14.87 -18.31 17.82
CA MET A 233 14.81 -16.96 17.25
C MET A 233 15.50 -15.88 18.10
N LEU A 234 15.60 -16.07 19.43
CA LEU A 234 16.28 -15.14 20.34
C LEU A 234 17.80 -15.30 20.37
N THR A 235 18.37 -16.25 19.62
CA THR A 235 19.81 -16.42 19.53
C THR A 235 20.47 -15.24 18.78
N THR A 236 21.72 -14.93 19.14
CA THR A 236 22.51 -13.80 18.59
C THR A 236 22.67 -13.83 17.06
N ARG A 237 22.49 -14.99 16.44
CA ARG A 237 22.50 -15.18 14.98
C ARG A 237 21.33 -14.47 14.29
N TRP A 238 20.12 -14.58 14.83
CA TRP A 238 18.91 -14.11 14.15
C TRP A 238 18.57 -12.66 14.46
N THR A 239 18.92 -12.17 15.65
CA THR A 239 18.71 -10.77 16.06
C THR A 239 19.44 -9.76 15.14
N LYS A 240 20.51 -10.19 14.47
CA LYS A 240 21.21 -9.40 13.44
C LYS A 240 20.57 -9.46 12.05
N SER A 241 19.65 -10.39 11.77
CA SER A 241 19.00 -10.52 10.47
C SER A 241 17.91 -9.45 10.26
N SER A 242 17.96 -8.73 9.12
CA SER A 242 16.88 -7.79 8.75
C SER A 242 15.55 -8.52 8.55
N TRP A 243 15.57 -9.69 7.93
CA TRP A 243 14.37 -10.48 7.66
C TRP A 243 13.71 -11.03 8.93
N TYR A 244 14.50 -11.36 9.94
CA TYR A 244 13.95 -11.72 11.24
C TYR A 244 13.21 -10.54 11.88
N LYS A 245 13.83 -9.35 11.85
CA LYS A 245 13.17 -8.11 12.34
C LYS A 245 11.91 -7.79 11.52
N THR A 246 11.95 -7.99 10.20
CA THR A 246 10.76 -7.86 9.32
C THR A 246 9.62 -8.75 9.80
N LYS A 247 9.89 -10.03 10.11
CA LYS A 247 8.89 -10.94 10.68
C LYS A 247 8.32 -10.39 11.99
N LEU A 248 9.18 -10.03 12.95
CA LEU A 248 8.73 -9.53 14.26
C LEU A 248 7.86 -8.27 14.17
N VAL A 249 8.28 -7.31 13.35
CA VAL A 249 7.55 -6.05 13.12
C VAL A 249 6.25 -6.33 12.36
N GLY A 250 6.30 -7.21 11.35
CA GLY A 250 5.14 -7.61 10.57
C GLY A 250 4.10 -8.39 11.37
N ASP A 251 4.52 -9.25 12.30
CA ASP A 251 3.63 -9.96 13.23
C ASP A 251 2.85 -8.96 14.11
N GLN A 252 3.47 -7.86 14.55
CA GLN A 252 2.77 -6.79 15.29
C GLN A 252 1.83 -5.99 14.39
N MET A 253 2.28 -5.62 13.20
CA MET A 253 1.42 -4.93 12.23
C MET A 253 0.20 -5.75 11.82
N LYS A 254 0.32 -7.08 11.74
CA LYS A 254 -0.82 -7.98 11.53
C LYS A 254 -1.82 -7.91 12.67
N ARG A 255 -1.38 -7.87 13.93
CA ARG A 255 -2.29 -7.75 15.09
C ARG A 255 -3.12 -6.47 15.01
N ILE A 256 -2.49 -5.36 14.60
CA ILE A 256 -3.21 -4.11 14.33
C ILE A 256 -4.33 -4.32 13.30
N LEU A 257 -4.08 -5.08 12.22
CA LEU A 257 -5.10 -5.40 11.23
C LEU A 257 -6.23 -6.26 11.81
N GLU A 258 -5.91 -7.27 12.62
CA GLU A 258 -6.92 -8.16 13.24
C GLU A 258 -7.88 -7.41 14.16
N GLU A 259 -7.38 -6.40 14.87
CA GLU A 259 -8.17 -5.59 15.80
C GLU A 259 -9.03 -4.52 15.10
N ASN A 260 -8.63 -4.07 13.91
CA ASN A 260 -9.24 -2.88 13.27
C ASN A 260 -9.98 -3.17 11.95
N VAL A 261 -9.67 -4.28 11.27
CA VAL A 261 -10.36 -4.69 10.03
C VAL A 261 -11.51 -5.62 10.38
N LEU A 262 -12.64 -5.02 10.75
CA LEU A 262 -13.82 -5.71 11.28
C LEU A 262 -14.49 -6.62 10.24
N SER A 263 -15.08 -7.72 10.70
CA SER A 263 -15.96 -8.60 9.93
C SER A 263 -17.11 -7.83 9.30
N ASP A 264 -17.44 -8.22 8.07
CA ASP A 264 -18.56 -7.63 7.35
C ASP A 264 -19.86 -7.92 8.09
N ASN A 265 -20.65 -6.89 8.35
CA ASN A 265 -21.99 -7.03 8.93
C ASN A 265 -23.01 -7.06 7.77
N GLU A 266 -24.13 -7.76 7.94
CA GLU A 266 -25.22 -7.88 6.95
C GLU A 266 -26.01 -6.57 6.73
N ASN A 267 -25.30 -5.44 6.64
CA ASN A 267 -25.87 -4.14 6.37
C ASN A 267 -26.18 -3.97 4.88
N LEU A 268 -27.11 -3.06 4.61
CA LEU A 268 -27.39 -2.57 3.26
C LEU A 268 -26.10 -1.97 2.66
N LYS A 269 -25.76 -2.37 1.44
CA LYS A 269 -24.52 -1.96 0.74
C LYS A 269 -24.68 -0.59 0.10
N ASP A 270 -24.94 0.41 0.92
CA ASP A 270 -25.08 1.81 0.54
C ASP A 270 -23.75 2.58 0.71
N ALA A 271 -23.78 3.89 0.44
CA ALA A 271 -22.61 4.75 0.60
C ALA A 271 -22.09 4.81 2.05
N ALA A 272 -22.96 4.70 3.06
CA ALA A 272 -22.52 4.73 4.47
C ALA A 272 -21.74 3.46 4.82
N TYR A 273 -22.21 2.30 4.35
CA TYR A 273 -21.51 1.03 4.47
C TYR A 273 -20.09 1.09 3.88
N PHE A 274 -19.94 1.55 2.64
CA PHE A 274 -18.63 1.65 1.99
C PHE A 274 -17.73 2.72 2.60
N THR A 275 -18.30 3.82 3.12
CA THR A 275 -17.55 4.81 3.92
C THR A 275 -17.00 4.19 5.19
N GLY A 276 -17.75 3.31 5.86
CA GLY A 276 -17.28 2.56 7.03
C GLY A 276 -16.05 1.71 6.71
N ILE A 277 -16.02 1.04 5.56
CA ILE A 277 -14.86 0.27 5.09
C ILE A 277 -13.69 1.20 4.75
N PHE A 278 -13.95 2.32 4.09
CA PHE A 278 -12.93 3.33 3.79
C PHE A 278 -12.22 3.81 5.07
N ASN A 279 -12.98 4.07 6.14
CA ASN A 279 -12.45 4.50 7.43
C ASN A 279 -11.57 3.43 8.11
N GLN A 280 -11.78 2.14 7.85
CA GLN A 280 -10.87 1.08 8.32
C GLN A 280 -9.48 1.22 7.67
N GLY A 281 -9.42 1.57 6.38
CA GLY A 281 -8.17 1.85 5.69
C GLY A 281 -7.42 3.02 6.32
N VAL A 282 -8.13 4.12 6.59
CA VAL A 282 -7.60 5.30 7.30
C VAL A 282 -7.03 4.92 8.67
N ALA A 283 -7.80 4.21 9.48
CA ALA A 283 -7.39 3.79 10.82
C ALA A 283 -6.14 2.89 10.79
N VAL A 284 -6.08 1.94 9.85
CA VAL A 284 -4.90 1.08 9.67
C VAL A 284 -3.68 1.90 9.29
N THR A 285 -3.80 2.85 8.36
CA THR A 285 -2.70 3.76 7.99
C THR A 285 -2.19 4.53 9.20
N ASP A 286 -3.08 5.15 9.98
CA ASP A 286 -2.71 5.95 11.16
C ASP A 286 -1.98 5.10 12.22
N LEU A 287 -2.50 3.90 12.51
CA LEU A 287 -1.91 3.00 13.48
C LEU A 287 -0.55 2.46 13.01
N TRP A 288 -0.40 2.16 11.72
CA TRP A 288 0.89 1.75 11.16
C TRP A 288 1.91 2.89 11.17
N CYS A 289 1.51 4.10 10.79
CA CYS A 289 2.35 5.29 10.87
C CYS A 289 2.79 5.55 12.32
N SER A 290 1.87 5.48 13.28
CA SER A 290 2.18 5.59 14.71
C SER A 290 3.19 4.54 15.17
N PHE A 291 2.92 3.27 14.88
CA PHE A 291 3.81 2.15 15.23
C PHE A 291 5.23 2.30 14.62
N MET A 292 5.32 2.83 13.41
CA MET A 292 6.60 3.11 12.73
C MET A 292 7.26 4.42 13.15
N HIS A 293 6.64 5.22 14.01
CA HIS A 293 7.08 6.55 14.42
C HIS A 293 7.15 7.55 13.23
N MET A 294 6.10 7.53 12.41
CA MET A 294 5.93 8.33 11.18
C MET A 294 4.70 9.27 11.27
N GLU A 295 4.19 9.56 12.46
CA GLU A 295 2.94 10.32 12.68
C GLU A 295 2.96 11.71 12.01
N ASN A 296 4.13 12.37 11.99
CA ASN A 296 4.30 13.70 11.39
C ASN A 296 4.84 13.66 9.97
N TRP A 297 4.88 12.48 9.33
CA TRP A 297 5.40 12.35 7.97
C TRP A 297 4.33 12.67 6.95
N PHE A 298 3.07 12.31 7.22
CA PHE A 298 1.98 12.39 6.26
C PHE A 298 0.75 13.00 6.92
N THR A 299 -0.11 13.61 6.11
CA THR A 299 -1.32 14.29 6.56
C THR A 299 -2.50 13.88 5.72
N TRP A 300 -3.66 13.74 6.35
CA TRP A 300 -4.93 13.56 5.65
C TRP A 300 -5.43 14.89 5.09
N ALA A 301 -5.43 15.02 3.77
CA ALA A 301 -5.81 16.24 3.07
C ALA A 301 -7.07 16.04 2.21
N SER A 302 -7.67 17.15 1.76
CA SER A 302 -8.69 17.08 0.71
C SER A 302 -8.04 16.67 -0.63
N PRO A 303 -8.82 16.09 -1.57
CA PRO A 303 -8.32 15.79 -2.91
C PRO A 303 -7.69 16.98 -3.62
N GLU A 304 -8.24 18.18 -3.43
CA GLU A 304 -7.71 19.42 -4.02
C GLU A 304 -6.32 19.74 -3.50
N VAL A 305 -6.13 19.69 -2.19
CA VAL A 305 -4.82 19.92 -1.56
C VAL A 305 -3.82 18.88 -2.01
N HIS A 306 -4.22 17.60 -2.05
CA HIS A 306 -3.36 16.52 -2.54
C HIS A 306 -2.87 16.76 -3.99
N ARG A 307 -3.74 17.21 -4.90
CA ARG A 307 -3.35 17.54 -6.28
C ARG A 307 -2.36 18.70 -6.35
N VAL A 308 -2.55 19.72 -5.52
CA VAL A 308 -1.62 20.85 -5.44
C VAL A 308 -0.26 20.39 -4.91
N THR A 309 -0.24 19.55 -3.88
CA THR A 309 0.99 18.95 -3.35
C THR A 309 1.71 18.13 -4.43
N ASP A 310 1.01 17.27 -5.16
CA ASP A 310 1.61 16.42 -6.18
C ASP A 310 2.23 17.26 -7.32
N GLY A 311 1.57 18.36 -7.70
CA GLY A 311 2.10 19.34 -8.66
C GLY A 311 3.32 20.14 -8.17
N ARG A 312 3.54 20.22 -6.86
CA ARG A 312 4.65 20.95 -6.22
C ARG A 312 5.74 20.03 -5.66
N LYS A 313 5.75 18.76 -6.06
CA LYS A 313 6.66 17.74 -5.51
C LYS A 313 8.14 18.14 -5.53
N GLU A 314 8.62 18.68 -6.65
CA GLU A 314 10.01 19.12 -6.82
C GLU A 314 10.36 20.33 -5.92
N GLU A 315 9.41 21.26 -5.75
CA GLU A 315 9.56 22.41 -4.85
C GLU A 315 9.64 21.95 -3.40
N ILE A 316 8.77 21.01 -2.99
CA ILE A 316 8.75 20.44 -1.65
C ILE A 316 10.05 19.69 -1.35
N GLU A 317 10.54 18.89 -2.30
CA GLU A 317 11.84 18.22 -2.20
C GLU A 317 12.96 19.23 -1.97
N THR A 318 13.02 20.27 -2.80
CA THR A 318 14.06 21.30 -2.74
C THR A 318 14.01 22.06 -1.41
N SER A 319 12.83 22.47 -0.97
CA SER A 319 12.62 23.19 0.30
C SER A 319 13.06 22.35 1.50
N ALA A 320 12.60 21.09 1.59
CA ALA A 320 12.96 20.20 2.68
C ALA A 320 14.46 19.88 2.72
N LEU A 321 15.08 19.73 1.54
CA LEU A 321 16.52 19.53 1.40
C LEU A 321 17.33 20.76 1.85
N GLN A 322 16.93 21.96 1.43
CA GLN A 322 17.56 23.21 1.86
C GLN A 322 17.49 23.39 3.38
N GLU A 323 16.38 23.01 4.01
CA GLU A 323 16.24 23.09 5.46
C GLU A 323 17.13 22.09 6.23
N ILE A 324 17.42 20.92 5.63
CA ILE A 324 18.30 19.90 6.23
C ILE A 324 19.79 20.26 6.04
N PHE A 325 20.17 20.73 4.85
CA PHE A 325 21.57 20.85 4.45
C PHE A 325 22.07 22.30 4.29
N GLY A 326 21.19 23.30 4.27
CA GLY A 326 21.56 24.71 4.05
C GLY A 326 22.25 24.93 2.71
N ASP A 327 23.33 25.71 2.70
CA ASP A 327 24.11 26.10 1.52
C ASP A 327 24.89 24.94 0.84
N LEU A 328 24.78 23.71 1.35
CA LEU A 328 25.37 22.52 0.73
C LEU A 328 24.63 22.07 -0.54
N ILE A 329 23.49 22.70 -0.87
CA ILE A 329 22.60 22.35 -1.98
C ILE A 329 22.55 23.45 -3.04
#